data_AF-A0A969RTR5-F1
#
_entry.id   AF-A0A969RTR5-F1
#
_cell.length_a   1.000
_cell.length_b   1.000
_cell.length_c   1.000
_cell.angle_alpha   90.00
_cell.angle_beta   90.00
_cell.angle_gamma   90.00
#
_symmetry.space_group_name_H-M   'P 1'
#
loop_
_entity.id
_entity.type
_entity.pdbx_description
1 polymer ?
#
loop_
_entity_poly.entity_id
_entity_poly.type
_entity_poly.pdbx_seq_one_letter_code
_entity_poly.pdbx_strand_id
1 'polypeptide(L)'
;MPAFLLPKIIAHRGAFTSTQSASLKENTILAFEQAIALGADAVEFDVRSTQDQVLIIHHDPEINGLPIQTLTWAEVTAIDPEIPTLEATIVCCHSRIQMDIEVKRTWI
;
A
#
# COMPACT_ATOMS: atom_id res chain seq x y z
N MET A 1 26.51 -6.88 28.57
CA MET A 1 25.23 -7.50 28.19
C MET A 1 25.07 -7.26 26.70
N PRO A 2 25.02 -8.28 25.82
CA PRO A 2 24.72 -7.99 24.42
C PRO A 2 23.32 -7.40 24.36
N ALA A 3 23.13 -6.33 23.60
CA ALA A 3 21.80 -5.84 23.30
C ALA A 3 21.08 -6.94 22.53
N PHE A 4 20.01 -7.49 23.11
CA PHE A 4 19.11 -8.35 22.34
C PHE A 4 18.47 -7.46 21.27
N LEU A 5 18.80 -7.72 20.01
CA LEU A 5 18.10 -7.14 18.86
C LEU A 5 16.67 -7.71 18.89
N LEU A 6 15.71 -6.85 19.24
CA LEU A 6 14.29 -7.20 19.12
C LEU A 6 13.95 -7.35 17.63
N PRO A 7 13.09 -8.31 17.25
CA PRO A 7 12.56 -8.37 15.89
C PRO A 7 11.86 -7.06 15.53
N LYS A 8 12.10 -6.58 14.31
CA LYS A 8 11.33 -5.46 13.75
C LYS A 8 9.94 -5.92 13.33
N ILE A 9 8.96 -5.05 13.49
CA ILE A 9 7.58 -5.26 13.08
C ILE A 9 7.32 -4.49 11.79
N ILE A 10 6.98 -5.23 10.73
CA ILE A 10 6.58 -4.67 9.43
C ILE A 10 5.06 -4.84 9.31
N ALA A 11 4.34 -3.73 9.15
CA ALA A 11 2.91 -3.74 8.91
C ALA A 11 2.62 -4.08 7.44
N HIS A 12 2.34 -5.36 7.17
CA HIS A 12 1.98 -5.88 5.84
C HIS A 12 0.74 -5.18 5.30
N ARG A 13 0.90 -4.44 4.20
CA ARG A 13 -0.12 -3.57 3.57
C ARG A 13 -0.71 -2.50 4.51
N GLY A 14 0.06 -2.07 5.50
CA GLY A 14 -0.37 -1.15 6.55
C GLY A 14 -1.15 -1.82 7.69
N ALA A 15 -1.72 -1.01 8.59
CA ALA A 15 -2.55 -1.49 9.69
C ALA A 15 -4.02 -1.28 9.33
N PHE A 16 -4.65 -2.33 8.78
CA PHE A 16 -6.00 -2.27 8.25
C PHE A 16 -6.95 -3.23 8.99
N THR A 17 -8.25 -3.03 8.83
CA THR A 17 -9.25 -3.87 9.50
C THR A 17 -10.53 -3.97 8.69
N SER A 18 -11.10 -5.16 8.65
CA SER A 18 -12.43 -5.39 8.10
C SER A 18 -13.31 -5.93 9.22
N THR A 19 -14.04 -5.03 9.87
CA THR A 19 -15.06 -5.37 10.87
C THR A 19 -16.42 -4.87 10.39
N GLN A 20 -17.49 -5.39 10.99
CA GLN A 20 -18.85 -4.92 10.67
C GLN A 20 -19.07 -3.43 11.01
N SER A 21 -18.29 -2.87 11.93
CA SER A 21 -18.45 -1.50 12.45
C SER A 21 -17.43 -0.50 11.91
N ALA A 22 -16.35 -0.96 11.31
CA ALA A 22 -15.28 -0.13 10.75
C ALA A 22 -14.57 -0.88 9.62
N SER A 23 -14.41 -0.21 8.49
CA SER A 23 -13.64 -0.70 7.35
C SER A 23 -12.49 0.26 7.11
N LEU A 24 -11.28 -0.25 7.25
CA LEU A 24 -10.05 0.39 6.81
C LEU A 24 -9.42 -0.57 5.82
N LYS A 25 -9.24 -0.13 4.57
CA LYS A 25 -8.70 -0.95 3.49
C LYS A 25 -7.18 -1.06 3.59
N GLU A 26 -6.66 -2.24 3.28
CA GLU A 26 -5.22 -2.44 3.07
C GLU A 26 -4.68 -1.53 1.96
N ASN A 27 -3.36 -1.31 1.91
CA ASN A 27 -2.70 -0.56 0.83
C ASN A 27 -3.21 0.89 0.64
N THR A 28 -3.82 1.49 1.67
CA THR A 28 -4.29 2.88 1.65
C THR A 28 -3.43 3.78 2.53
N ILE A 29 -3.44 5.09 2.25
CA ILE A 29 -2.80 6.11 3.10
C ILE A 29 -3.26 5.99 4.55
N LEU A 30 -4.55 5.76 4.79
CA LEU A 30 -5.09 5.63 6.14
C LEU A 30 -4.55 4.39 6.86
N ALA A 31 -4.34 3.26 6.17
CA ALA A 31 -3.71 2.08 6.78
C ALA A 31 -2.24 2.33 7.14
N PHE A 32 -1.51 3.11 6.33
CA PHE A 32 -0.13 3.49 6.64
C PHE A 32 -0.05 4.47 7.81
N GLU A 33 -0.92 5.48 7.85
CA GLU A 33 -1.06 6.39 8.99
C GLU A 33 -1.35 5.63 10.29
N GLN A 34 -2.25 4.64 10.22
CA GLN A 34 -2.56 3.80 11.37
C GLN A 34 -1.38 2.95 11.82
N ALA A 35 -0.58 2.41 10.89
CA ALA A 35 0.64 1.64 11.22
C ALA A 35 1.69 2.52 11.90
N ILE A 36 1.88 3.75 11.42
CA ILE A 36 2.75 4.76 12.03
C ILE A 36 2.27 5.07 13.46
N ALA A 37 0.97 5.30 13.64
CA ALA A 37 0.39 5.61 14.94
C ALA A 37 0.53 4.45 15.96
N LEU A 38 0.54 3.21 15.49
CA LEU A 38 0.74 2.01 16.32
C LEU A 38 2.22 1.73 16.62
N GLY A 39 3.16 2.46 16.01
CA GLY A 39 4.58 2.33 16.25
C GLY A 39 5.24 1.14 15.54
N ALA A 40 4.74 0.75 14.36
CA ALA A 40 5.44 -0.22 13.52
C ALA A 40 6.82 0.31 13.08
N ASP A 41 7.80 -0.58 12.92
CA ASP A 41 9.14 -0.20 12.47
C ASP A 41 9.17 0.10 10.96
N ALA A 42 8.31 -0.59 10.20
CA ALA A 42 8.16 -0.43 8.77
C ALA A 42 6.70 -0.66 8.34
N VAL A 43 6.34 -0.17 7.16
CA VAL A 43 5.17 -0.61 6.40
C VAL A 43 5.64 -1.34 5.16
N GLU A 44 4.93 -2.41 4.81
CA GLU A 44 5.05 -3.03 3.49
C GLU A 44 3.85 -2.60 2.63
N PHE A 45 4.06 -2.47 1.32
CA PHE A 45 2.98 -2.24 0.37
C PHE A 45 3.32 -2.71 -1.05
N ASP A 46 2.26 -3.02 -1.80
CA ASP A 46 2.33 -3.63 -3.12
C ASP A 46 2.26 -2.59 -4.25
N VAL A 47 3.27 -2.51 -5.11
CA VAL A 47 3.33 -1.56 -6.23
C VAL A 47 2.96 -2.23 -7.55
N ARG A 48 2.07 -1.60 -8.32
CA ARG A 48 1.69 -1.97 -9.69
C ARG A 48 1.74 -0.77 -10.64
N SER A 49 1.84 -1.05 -11.94
CA SER A 49 1.81 -0.02 -12.98
C SER A 49 0.50 -0.09 -13.76
N THR A 50 -0.11 1.07 -13.96
CA THR A 50 -1.22 1.32 -14.89
C THR A 50 -0.73 1.33 -16.35
N GLN A 51 -1.67 1.41 -17.30
CA GLN A 51 -1.40 1.50 -18.75
C GLN A 51 -0.56 2.74 -19.11
N ASP A 52 -0.84 3.88 -18.48
CA ASP A 52 -0.14 5.15 -18.67
C ASP A 52 1.07 5.31 -17.73
N GLN A 53 1.59 4.20 -17.20
CA GLN A 53 2.83 4.09 -16.43
C GLN A 53 2.82 4.80 -15.08
N VAL A 54 1.64 5.15 -14.55
CA VAL A 54 1.48 5.63 -13.18
C VAL A 54 1.59 4.45 -12.22
N LEU A 55 2.49 4.57 -11.23
CA LEU A 55 2.68 3.58 -10.18
C LEU A 55 1.65 3.77 -9.07
N ILE A 56 0.89 2.73 -8.78
CA ILE A 56 -0.18 2.70 -7.79
C ILE A 56 0.09 1.64 -6.73
N ILE A 57 -0.54 1.78 -5.57
CA ILE A 57 -0.45 0.81 -4.49
C ILE A 57 -1.67 -0.10 -4.49
N HIS A 58 -1.51 -1.36 -4.90
CA HIS A 58 -2.59 -2.35 -4.94
C HIS A 58 -2.05 -3.77 -5.08
N HIS A 59 -2.62 -4.70 -4.33
CA HIS A 59 -2.12 -6.09 -4.28
C HIS A 59 -2.46 -6.90 -5.53
N ASP A 60 -3.74 -6.97 -5.90
CA ASP A 60 -4.24 -7.89 -6.94
C ASP A 60 -3.92 -7.37 -8.36
N PRO A 61 -3.84 -8.24 -9.38
CA PRO A 61 -3.56 -7.78 -10.74
C PRO A 61 -4.73 -7.02 -11.39
N GLU A 62 -5.89 -7.00 -10.75
CA GLU A 62 -7.14 -6.44 -11.24
C GLU A 62 -7.86 -5.61 -10.17
N ILE A 63 -8.70 -4.69 -10.64
CA ILE A 63 -9.64 -3.91 -9.82
C ILE A 63 -11.02 -4.17 -10.40
N ASN A 64 -11.93 -4.74 -9.60
CA ASN A 64 -13.28 -5.13 -10.04
C ASN A 64 -13.29 -6.01 -11.31
N GLY A 65 -12.32 -6.93 -11.44
CA GLY A 65 -12.18 -7.81 -12.61
C GLY A 65 -11.56 -7.15 -13.85
N LEU A 66 -11.15 -5.89 -13.77
CA LEU A 66 -10.45 -5.19 -14.84
C LEU A 66 -8.94 -5.23 -14.60
N PRO A 67 -8.12 -5.76 -15.53
CA PRO A 67 -6.67 -5.81 -15.37
C PRO A 67 -6.07 -4.40 -15.27
N ILE A 68 -5.28 -4.15 -14.22
CA ILE A 68 -4.68 -2.82 -13.97
C ILE A 68 -3.82 -2.34 -15.13
N GLN A 69 -3.13 -3.26 -15.82
CA GLN A 69 -2.29 -2.94 -16.97
C GLN A 69 -3.07 -2.40 -18.17
N THR A 70 -4.40 -2.51 -18.17
CA THR A 70 -5.28 -1.98 -19.21
C THR A 70 -5.98 -0.68 -18.82
N LEU A 71 -5.85 -0.25 -17.56
CA LEU A 71 -6.47 0.96 -17.03
C LEU A 71 -5.46 2.09 -16.97
N THR A 72 -5.89 3.30 -17.33
CA THR A 72 -5.17 4.55 -17.04
C THR A 72 -5.33 4.93 -15.57
N TRP A 73 -4.46 5.79 -15.04
CA TRP A 73 -4.62 6.35 -13.70
C TRP A 73 -5.99 7.01 -13.49
N ALA A 74 -6.47 7.77 -14.47
CA ALA A 74 -7.77 8.43 -14.39
C ALA A 74 -8.92 7.43 -14.22
N GLU A 75 -8.86 6.27 -14.88
CA GLU A 75 -9.85 5.19 -14.73
C GLU A 75 -9.71 4.50 -13.37
N VAL A 76 -8.48 4.23 -12.91
CA VAL A 76 -8.23 3.67 -11.58
C VAL A 76 -8.83 4.55 -10.48
N THR A 77 -8.55 5.85 -10.48
CA THR A 77 -9.10 6.80 -9.49
C THR A 77 -10.62 6.90 -9.57
N ALA A 78 -11.20 6.78 -10.77
CA ALA A 78 -12.65 6.78 -10.93
C ALA A 78 -13.30 5.50 -10.36
N ILE A 79 -12.60 4.37 -10.39
CA ILE A 79 -13.07 3.08 -9.85
C ILE A 79 -12.92 3.04 -8.33
N ASP A 80 -11.73 3.35 -7.81
CA ASP A 80 -11.46 3.40 -6.36
C ASP A 80 -10.51 4.58 -6.05
N PRO A 81 -11.04 5.69 -5.50
CA PRO A 81 -10.24 6.86 -5.17
C PRO A 81 -9.35 6.68 -3.94
N GLU A 82 -9.50 5.57 -3.19
CA GLU A 82 -8.65 5.28 -2.03
C GLU A 82 -7.32 4.62 -2.42
N ILE A 83 -7.18 4.12 -3.66
CA ILE A 83 -5.92 3.58 -4.20
C ILE A 83 -4.93 4.73 -4.37
N PRO A 84 -3.84 4.78 -3.59
CA PRO A 84 -2.87 5.86 -3.69
C PRO A 84 -1.85 5.59 -4.81
N THR A 85 -1.22 6.66 -5.29
CA THR A 85 -0.01 6.55 -6.09
C THR A 85 1.20 6.23 -5.21
N LEU A 86 2.25 5.68 -5.79
CA LEU A 86 3.53 5.49 -5.08
C LEU A 86 4.07 6.83 -4.53
N GLU A 87 3.90 7.93 -5.28
CA GLU A 87 4.32 9.26 -4.84
C GLU A 87 3.59 9.69 -3.57
N ALA A 88 2.26 9.58 -3.53
CA ALA A 88 1.47 9.93 -2.35
C ALA A 88 1.87 9.07 -1.14
N THR A 89 2.10 7.78 -1.35
CA THR A 89 2.56 6.85 -0.30
C THR A 89 3.95 7.21 0.22
N ILE A 90 4.89 7.56 -0.66
CA ILE A 90 6.22 8.04 -0.25
C ILE A 90 6.09 9.31 0.58
N VAL A 91 5.27 10.29 0.15
CA VAL A 91 5.04 11.52 0.92
C VAL A 91 4.48 11.22 2.31
N CYS A 92 3.53 10.29 2.41
CA CYS A 92 2.96 9.86 3.69
C CYS A 92 4.01 9.22 4.61
N CYS A 93 4.89 8.37 4.09
CA CYS A 93 5.80 7.55 4.89
C CYS A 93 7.19 8.16 5.12
N HIS A 94 7.63 9.06 4.23
CA HIS A 94 8.98 9.61 4.24
C HIS A 94 9.31 10.28 5.58
N SER A 95 10.48 9.96 6.12
CA SER A 95 10.96 10.42 7.44
C SER A 95 10.10 10.03 8.65
N ARG A 96 9.09 9.16 8.47
CA ARG A 96 8.17 8.73 9.54
C ARG A 96 8.25 7.24 9.85
N ILE A 97 8.50 6.41 8.84
CA ILE A 97 8.56 4.94 8.98
C ILE A 97 9.44 4.34 7.87
N GLN A 98 10.03 3.16 8.10
CA GLN A 98 10.73 2.44 7.02
C GLN A 98 9.71 1.88 6.02
N MET A 99 10.11 1.73 4.75
CA MET A 99 9.25 1.22 3.69
C MET A 99 9.86 -0.06 3.11
N ASP A 100 9.06 -1.12 3.08
CA ASP A 100 9.29 -2.33 2.29
C ASP A 100 8.38 -2.25 1.06
N ILE A 101 8.97 -2.29 -0.14
CA ILE A 101 8.26 -1.98 -1.39
C ILE A 101 8.23 -3.24 -2.24
N GLU A 102 7.09 -3.93 -2.27
CA GLU A 102 6.93 -5.12 -3.10
C GLU A 102 6.54 -4.70 -4.53
N VAL A 103 7.42 -4.92 -5.50
CA VAL A 103 7.11 -4.68 -6.91
C VAL A 103 6.38 -5.90 -7.48
N LYS A 104 5.08 -5.75 -7.75
CA LYS A 104 4.28 -6.82 -8.37
C LYS A 104 4.44 -6.82 -9.88
N ARG A 105 4.40 -8.02 -10.47
CA ARG A 105 4.35 -8.24 -11.91
C ARG A 105 3.17 -9.13 -12.26
N THR A 106 2.49 -8.82 -13.36
CA THR A 106 1.58 -9.76 -14.02
C THR A 106 2.34 -10.35 -15.20
N TRP A 107 2.51 -11.66 -15.22
CA TRP A 107 3.07 -12.38 -16.37
C TRP A 107 1.93 -12.58 -17.37
N ILE A 108 2.01 -11.85 -18.48
CA ILE A 108 1.18 -12.04 -19.67
C ILE A 108 1.83 -13.07 -20.58
#